data_AF-A0A524DYZ7-F1
#
_entry.id   AF-A0A524DYZ7-F1
#
_cell.length_a   1.000
_cell.length_b   1.000
_cell.length_c   1.000
_cell.angle_alpha   90.00
_cell.angle_beta   90.00
_cell.angle_gamma   90.00
#
_symmetry.space_group_name_H-M   'P 1'
#
loop_
_entity.id
_entity.type
_entity.pdbx_description
1 polymer ?
#
loop_
_entity_poly.entity_id
_entity_poly.type
_entity_poly.pdbx_seq_one_letter_code
_entity_poly.pdbx_strand_id
1 'polypeptide(L)'
;MADLGSIIVATTFFIIYGIFLFYDWFRPGEKWGFLAYVTAVLPADTLWFMGFDVLIAYTVLFMLWNVCLIRDLLFVFRKDREYDDIFLFLILGIIVHIILTAILPAPQVNPKMQQNTAPWGFFYFPDVYTATYGIQSWVDPSALLAFRLSATFMVILVIMPMIVDLKESEEHISLLALVIIDAIFILPFLWLAYVWVGGLGWPLTFLFAVVLLIILLLLTREK
;
A
#
# COMPACT_ATOMS: atom_id res chain seq x y z
N MET A 1 24.89 14.47 -3.03
CA MET A 1 23.97 15.40 -3.71
C MET A 1 23.46 14.69 -4.95
N ALA A 2 22.14 14.67 -5.17
CA ALA A 2 21.57 14.17 -6.41
C ALA A 2 22.05 15.04 -7.58
N ASP A 3 22.43 14.42 -8.68
CA ASP A 3 22.77 15.14 -9.90
C ASP A 3 21.50 15.71 -10.56
N LEU A 4 21.66 16.77 -11.35
CA LEU A 4 20.54 17.42 -12.03
C LEU A 4 19.75 16.43 -12.90
N GLY A 5 20.45 15.46 -13.51
CA GLY A 5 19.85 14.38 -14.28
C GLY A 5 18.86 13.55 -13.48
N SER A 6 19.23 13.05 -12.29
CA SER A 6 18.30 12.25 -11.47
C SER A 6 17.10 13.06 -10.99
N ILE A 7 17.27 14.36 -10.71
CA ILE A 7 16.16 15.23 -10.33
C ILE A 7 15.16 15.38 -11.49
N ILE A 8 15.65 15.58 -12.72
CA ILE A 8 14.80 15.66 -13.92
C ILE A 8 14.04 14.35 -14.12
N VAL A 9 14.71 13.20 -13.97
CA VAL A 9 14.09 11.87 -14.09
C VAL A 9 13.00 11.68 -13.03
N ALA A 10 13.29 11.95 -11.76
CA ALA A 10 12.30 11.85 -10.69
C ALA A 10 11.08 12.74 -10.96
N THR A 11 11.31 14.00 -11.34
CA THR A 11 10.24 14.95 -11.68
C THR A 11 9.40 14.43 -12.85
N THR A 12 10.04 13.86 -13.86
CA THR A 12 9.36 13.27 -15.02
C THR A 12 8.46 12.10 -14.59
N PHE A 13 8.93 11.22 -13.70
CA PHE A 13 8.09 10.13 -13.20
C PHE A 13 6.91 10.62 -12.35
N PHE A 14 7.08 11.68 -11.55
CA PHE A 14 5.95 12.33 -10.87
C PHE A 14 4.94 12.92 -11.87
N ILE A 15 5.41 13.51 -12.97
CA ILE A 15 4.53 14.01 -14.03
C ILE A 15 3.78 12.85 -14.71
N ILE A 16 4.46 11.75 -15.03
CA ILE A 16 3.83 10.55 -15.62
C ILE A 16 2.75 10.01 -14.68
N TYR A 17 3.06 9.86 -13.39
CA TYR A 17 2.07 9.48 -12.38
C TYR A 17 0.89 10.46 -12.37
N GLY A 18 1.13 11.77 -12.37
CA GLY A 18 0.09 12.79 -12.40
C GLY A 18 -0.81 12.70 -13.64
N ILE A 19 -0.25 12.41 -14.82
CA ILE A 19 -1.01 12.21 -16.05
C ILE A 19 -1.97 11.03 -15.90
N PHE A 20 -1.52 9.89 -15.37
CA PHE A 20 -2.39 8.74 -15.14
C PHE A 20 -3.38 8.97 -13.99
N LEU A 21 -2.98 9.72 -12.96
CA LEU A 21 -3.85 10.09 -11.85
C LEU A 21 -5.05 10.90 -12.33
N PHE A 22 -4.83 11.84 -13.24
CA PHE A 22 -5.86 12.74 -13.78
C PHE A 22 -6.40 12.31 -15.14
N TYR A 23 -6.01 11.13 -15.65
CA TYR A 23 -6.40 10.64 -16.97
C TYR A 23 -7.93 10.62 -17.15
N ASP A 24 -8.63 10.25 -16.08
CA ASP A 24 -10.08 10.10 -16.05
C ASP A 24 -10.82 11.43 -16.23
N TRP A 25 -10.19 12.58 -15.90
CA TRP A 25 -10.75 13.89 -16.19
C TRP A 25 -10.71 14.25 -17.68
N PHE A 26 -9.75 13.70 -18.42
CA PHE A 26 -9.62 13.95 -19.85
C PHE A 26 -10.40 12.95 -20.68
N ARG A 27 -10.50 11.68 -20.23
CA ARG A 27 -11.24 10.62 -20.91
C ARG A 27 -12.06 9.78 -19.93
N PRO A 28 -13.28 10.22 -19.60
CA PRO A 28 -14.18 9.46 -18.73
C PRO A 28 -14.51 8.09 -19.34
N GLY A 29 -14.46 7.03 -18.53
CA GLY A 29 -14.88 5.68 -18.91
C GLY A 29 -13.76 4.74 -19.42
N GLU A 30 -12.54 5.24 -19.64
CA GLU A 30 -11.41 4.37 -19.98
C GLU A 30 -10.71 3.83 -18.70
N LYS A 31 -10.33 2.55 -18.70
CA LYS A 31 -9.68 1.88 -17.54
C LYS A 31 -8.21 2.27 -17.31
N TRP A 32 -7.65 3.18 -18.12
CA TRP A 32 -6.23 3.56 -18.02
C TRP A 32 -5.90 4.38 -16.77
N GLY A 33 -6.89 5.00 -16.12
CA GLY A 33 -6.69 5.69 -14.85
C GLY A 33 -6.14 4.79 -13.74
N PHE A 34 -6.38 3.48 -13.81
CA PHE A 34 -5.85 2.50 -12.85
C PHE A 34 -4.34 2.23 -13.02
N LEU A 35 -3.72 2.61 -14.16
CA LEU A 35 -2.27 2.55 -14.30
C LEU A 35 -1.54 3.52 -13.35
N ALA A 36 -2.25 4.46 -12.72
CA ALA A 36 -1.72 5.30 -11.65
C ALA A 36 -1.12 4.47 -10.50
N TYR A 37 -1.68 3.29 -10.19
CA TYR A 37 -1.15 2.39 -9.15
C TYR A 37 0.25 1.85 -9.49
N VAL A 38 0.45 1.45 -10.74
CA VAL A 38 1.74 0.92 -11.21
C VAL A 38 2.74 2.05 -11.40
N THR A 39 2.32 3.18 -11.97
CA THR A 39 3.22 4.31 -12.21
C THR A 39 3.63 5.04 -10.94
N ALA A 40 2.88 4.94 -9.83
CA ALA A 40 3.28 5.44 -8.51
C ALA A 40 4.57 4.80 -7.97
N VAL A 41 4.88 3.57 -8.42
CA VAL A 41 6.08 2.84 -8.04
C VAL A 41 7.35 3.54 -8.57
N LEU A 42 7.28 4.09 -9.79
CA LEU A 42 8.42 4.72 -10.46
C LEU A 42 9.02 5.90 -9.69
N PRO A 43 8.27 6.94 -9.28
CA PRO A 43 8.84 8.06 -8.54
C PRO A 43 9.36 7.62 -7.16
N ALA A 44 8.67 6.70 -6.47
CA ALA A 44 9.11 6.22 -5.15
C ALA A 44 10.45 5.47 -5.23
N ASP A 45 10.59 4.52 -6.17
CA ASP A 45 11.82 3.77 -6.35
C ASP A 45 12.97 4.64 -6.88
N THR A 46 12.64 5.69 -7.66
CA THR A 46 13.65 6.67 -8.09
C THR A 46 14.18 7.49 -6.91
N LEU A 47 13.32 7.91 -5.98
CA LEU A 47 13.76 8.57 -4.76
C LEU A 47 14.69 7.66 -3.95
N TRP A 48 14.33 6.39 -3.80
CA TRP A 48 15.21 5.43 -3.14
C TRP A 48 16.56 5.26 -3.86
N PHE A 49 16.54 5.16 -5.19
CA PHE A 49 17.74 5.07 -6.02
C PHE A 49 18.66 6.29 -5.89
N MET A 50 18.08 7.48 -5.70
CA MET A 50 18.80 8.74 -5.45
C MET A 50 19.46 8.82 -4.06
N GLY A 51 19.21 7.83 -3.20
CA GLY A 51 19.79 7.74 -1.86
C GLY A 51 18.93 8.36 -0.76
N PHE A 52 17.64 8.57 -1.00
CA PHE A 52 16.70 8.83 0.10
C PHE A 52 16.53 7.55 0.94
N ASP A 53 16.28 7.71 2.23
CA ASP A 53 16.03 6.58 3.11
C ASP A 53 14.86 5.73 2.61
N VAL A 54 15.02 4.41 2.70
CA VAL A 54 14.02 3.43 2.26
C VAL A 54 12.65 3.69 2.91
N LEU A 55 12.62 4.12 4.18
CA LEU A 55 11.39 4.46 4.89
C LEU A 55 10.67 5.65 4.25
N ILE A 56 11.41 6.66 3.80
CA ILE A 56 10.84 7.83 3.13
C ILE A 56 10.30 7.44 1.76
N ALA A 57 11.06 6.66 0.99
CA ALA A 57 10.63 6.17 -0.32
C ALA A 57 9.31 5.36 -0.22
N TYR A 58 9.24 4.45 0.74
CA TYR A 58 8.01 3.69 1.03
C TYR A 58 6.88 4.62 1.49
N THR A 59 7.15 5.58 2.36
CA THR A 59 6.14 6.56 2.78
C THR A 59 5.55 7.31 1.59
N VAL A 60 6.39 7.78 0.66
CA VAL A 60 5.93 8.43 -0.58
C VAL A 60 5.08 7.47 -1.41
N LEU A 61 5.51 6.23 -1.61
CA LEU A 61 4.74 5.23 -2.36
C LEU A 61 3.34 5.04 -1.78
N PHE A 62 3.24 4.85 -0.46
CA PHE A 62 1.98 4.68 0.23
C PHE A 62 1.10 5.93 0.15
N MET A 63 1.69 7.13 0.21
CA MET A 63 0.95 8.38 -0.02
C MET A 63 0.39 8.44 -1.44
N LEU A 64 1.17 8.09 -2.47
CA LEU A 64 0.72 8.08 -3.86
C LEU A 64 -0.40 7.06 -4.08
N TRP A 65 -0.30 5.85 -3.50
CA TRP A 65 -1.37 4.87 -3.55
C TRP A 65 -2.63 5.33 -2.81
N ASN A 66 -2.49 5.99 -1.66
CA ASN A 66 -3.62 6.57 -0.94
C ASN A 66 -4.35 7.64 -1.78
N VAL A 67 -3.62 8.47 -2.52
CA VAL A 67 -4.22 9.45 -3.44
C VAL A 67 -4.99 8.74 -4.55
N CYS A 68 -4.44 7.67 -5.14
CA CYS A 68 -5.17 6.86 -6.12
C CYS A 68 -6.43 6.23 -5.54
N LEU A 69 -6.34 5.62 -4.35
CA LEU A 69 -7.47 5.00 -3.66
C LEU A 69 -8.55 6.02 -3.32
N ILE A 70 -8.21 7.19 -2.79
CA ILE A 70 -9.20 8.25 -2.52
C ILE A 70 -9.90 8.65 -3.82
N ARG A 71 -9.14 8.94 -4.88
CA ARG A 71 -9.70 9.30 -6.19
C ARG A 71 -10.68 8.23 -6.65
N ASP A 72 -10.26 6.97 -6.67
CA ASP A 72 -11.05 5.88 -7.22
C ASP A 72 -12.26 5.55 -6.37
N LEU A 73 -12.15 5.61 -5.05
CA LEU A 73 -13.28 5.45 -4.14
C LEU A 73 -14.35 6.52 -4.38
N LEU A 74 -13.95 7.77 -4.61
CA LEU A 74 -14.90 8.84 -4.95
C LEU A 74 -15.66 8.54 -6.26
N PHE A 75 -15.06 7.84 -7.21
CA PHE A 75 -15.71 7.39 -8.45
C PHE A 75 -16.52 6.09 -8.27
N VAL A 76 -16.11 5.19 -7.37
CA VAL A 76 -16.89 3.99 -6.98
C VAL A 76 -18.20 4.40 -6.31
N PHE A 77 -18.17 5.37 -5.39
CA PHE A 77 -19.39 5.90 -4.78
C PHE A 77 -20.34 6.56 -5.80
N ARG A 78 -19.84 6.89 -7.01
CA ARG A 78 -20.66 7.38 -8.13
C ARG A 78 -21.15 6.27 -9.07
N LYS A 79 -20.82 5.01 -8.79
CA LYS A 79 -21.09 3.81 -9.61
C LYS A 79 -20.41 3.83 -10.98
N ASP A 80 -19.34 4.61 -11.14
CA ASP A 80 -18.60 4.70 -12.40
C ASP A 80 -17.49 3.65 -12.52
N ARG A 81 -17.20 2.89 -11.44
CA ARG A 81 -16.08 1.93 -11.35
C ARG A 81 -16.43 0.70 -10.53
N GLU A 82 -15.85 -0.43 -10.92
CA GLU A 82 -15.87 -1.68 -10.18
C GLU A 82 -14.73 -1.71 -9.16
N TYR A 83 -15.02 -2.13 -7.93
CA TYR A 83 -14.03 -2.23 -6.88
C TYR A 83 -12.95 -3.29 -7.19
N ASP A 84 -13.34 -4.38 -7.86
CA ASP A 84 -12.43 -5.46 -8.23
C ASP A 84 -11.28 -4.98 -9.12
N ASP A 85 -11.55 -4.06 -10.05
CA ASP A 85 -10.52 -3.45 -10.89
C ASP A 85 -9.51 -2.65 -10.04
N ILE A 86 -10.00 -1.86 -9.08
CA ILE A 86 -9.13 -1.07 -8.18
C ILE A 86 -8.21 -1.98 -7.38
N PHE A 87 -8.78 -3.03 -6.77
CA PHE A 87 -8.03 -3.97 -5.96
C PHE A 87 -6.99 -4.74 -6.81
N LEU A 88 -7.37 -5.15 -8.03
CA LEU A 88 -6.48 -5.81 -8.97
C LEU A 88 -5.27 -4.94 -9.35
N PHE A 89 -5.49 -3.68 -9.70
CA PHE A 89 -4.39 -2.76 -10.08
C PHE A 89 -3.53 -2.35 -8.89
N LEU A 90 -4.10 -2.26 -7.69
CA LEU A 90 -3.33 -2.07 -6.47
C LEU A 90 -2.41 -3.27 -6.19
N ILE A 91 -2.94 -4.50 -6.26
CA ILE A 91 -2.13 -5.73 -6.12
C ILE A 91 -1.03 -5.75 -7.18
N LEU A 92 -1.35 -5.42 -8.42
CA LEU A 92 -0.36 -5.33 -9.50
C LEU A 92 0.76 -4.35 -9.16
N GLY A 93 0.41 -3.15 -8.67
CA GLY A 93 1.39 -2.16 -8.20
C GLY A 93 2.28 -2.69 -7.07
N ILE A 94 1.69 -3.38 -6.09
CA ILE A 94 2.42 -4.02 -4.98
C ILE A 94 3.40 -5.08 -5.51
N ILE A 95 2.95 -5.95 -6.42
CA ILE A 95 3.80 -6.99 -7.02
C ILE A 95 4.97 -6.36 -7.78
N VAL A 96 4.70 -5.34 -8.60
CA VAL A 96 5.75 -4.62 -9.34
C VAL A 96 6.78 -4.03 -8.38
N HIS A 97 6.33 -3.37 -7.30
CA HIS A 97 7.24 -2.82 -6.30
C HIS A 97 8.05 -3.92 -5.60
N ILE A 98 7.43 -5.02 -5.17
CA ILE A 98 8.14 -6.16 -4.57
C ILE A 98 9.24 -6.68 -5.52
N ILE A 99 8.95 -6.84 -6.81
CA ILE A 99 9.96 -7.26 -7.79
C ILE A 99 11.12 -6.24 -7.85
N LEU A 100 10.83 -4.95 -7.87
CA LEU A 100 11.85 -3.90 -7.90
C LEU A 100 12.69 -3.87 -6.62
N THR A 101 12.10 -4.18 -5.46
CA THR A 101 12.84 -4.28 -4.19
C THR A 101 13.85 -5.42 -4.18
N ALA A 102 13.70 -6.44 -5.04
CA ALA A 102 14.72 -7.48 -5.21
C ALA A 102 15.80 -7.09 -6.22
N ILE A 103 15.44 -6.37 -7.29
CA ILE A 103 16.33 -6.08 -8.41
C ILE A 103 17.18 -4.82 -8.19
N LEU A 104 16.57 -3.70 -7.78
CA LEU A 104 17.27 -2.41 -7.70
C LEU A 104 18.39 -2.39 -6.64
N PRO A 105 18.18 -2.98 -5.44
CA PRO A 105 19.24 -3.05 -4.43
C PRO A 105 20.26 -4.14 -4.71
N ALA A 106 20.13 -4.90 -5.81
CA ALA A 106 21.08 -5.96 -6.13
C ALA A 106 22.51 -5.40 -6.22
N PRO A 107 23.54 -6.15 -5.78
CA PRO A 107 24.93 -5.68 -5.73
C PRO A 107 25.46 -5.16 -7.08
N GLN A 108 24.92 -5.67 -8.18
CA GLN A 108 25.30 -5.30 -9.55
C GLN A 108 24.66 -3.99 -10.04
N VAL A 109 23.60 -3.51 -9.36
CA VAL A 109 22.82 -2.34 -9.76
C VAL A 109 23.15 -1.14 -8.87
N ASN A 110 22.75 -1.18 -7.59
CA ASN A 110 23.05 -0.13 -6.63
C ASN A 110 23.07 -0.66 -5.19
N PRO A 111 24.24 -1.10 -4.67
CA PRO A 111 24.34 -1.66 -3.33
C PRO A 111 24.04 -0.65 -2.21
N LYS A 112 24.08 0.66 -2.49
CA LYS A 112 23.73 1.68 -1.49
C LYS A 112 22.26 1.62 -1.08
N MET A 113 21.39 1.11 -1.95
CA MET A 113 19.97 0.93 -1.64
C MET A 113 19.75 -0.15 -0.56
N GLN A 114 20.72 -1.03 -0.30
CA GLN A 114 20.64 -2.00 0.80
C GLN A 114 20.80 -1.36 2.18
N GLN A 115 21.27 -0.12 2.26
CA GLN A 115 21.40 0.59 3.52
C GLN A 115 20.04 0.71 4.22
N ASN A 116 20.02 0.47 5.53
CA ASN A 116 18.81 0.56 6.37
C ASN A 116 17.68 -0.42 5.95
N THR A 117 18.03 -1.50 5.22
CA THR A 117 17.11 -2.56 4.83
C THR A 117 17.45 -3.89 5.48
N ALA A 118 16.42 -4.70 5.71
CA ALA A 118 16.53 -6.09 6.14
C ALA A 118 16.18 -7.00 4.94
N PRO A 119 17.03 -7.99 4.63
CA PRO A 119 16.73 -8.95 3.59
C PRO A 119 15.66 -9.93 4.10
N TRP A 120 14.61 -10.11 3.32
CA TRP A 120 13.62 -11.17 3.52
C TRP A 120 13.62 -12.07 2.29
N GLY A 121 14.45 -13.12 2.34
CA GLY A 121 14.80 -13.91 1.17
C GLY A 121 15.60 -13.07 0.17
N PHE A 122 15.03 -12.80 -1.00
CA PHE A 122 15.65 -11.99 -2.06
C PHE A 122 15.17 -10.54 -2.07
N PHE A 123 14.22 -10.17 -1.22
CA PHE A 123 13.60 -8.85 -1.18
C PHE A 123 14.22 -8.00 -0.07
N TYR A 124 14.36 -6.69 -0.32
CA TYR A 124 14.89 -5.74 0.65
C TYR A 124 13.77 -4.84 1.15
N PHE A 125 13.49 -4.90 2.46
CA PHE A 125 12.44 -4.10 3.11
C PHE A 125 13.05 -3.17 4.18
N PRO A 126 12.38 -2.07 4.56
CA PRO A 126 12.84 -1.19 5.63
C PRO A 126 13.14 -1.94 6.95
N ASP A 127 14.36 -1.82 7.48
CA ASP A 127 14.74 -2.39 8.79
C ASP A 127 14.43 -1.41 9.93
N VAL A 128 13.17 -1.33 10.31
CA VAL A 128 12.68 -0.33 11.28
C VAL A 128 12.93 -0.75 12.74
N TYR A 129 12.96 -2.05 13.01
CA TYR A 129 12.95 -2.60 14.37
C TYR A 129 14.20 -3.42 14.66
N THR A 130 14.75 -3.25 15.87
CA THR A 130 15.82 -4.10 16.37
C THR A 130 15.32 -5.51 16.69
N ALA A 131 16.25 -6.44 16.95
CA ALA A 131 15.93 -7.80 17.41
C ALA A 131 15.12 -7.85 18.72
N THR A 132 15.14 -6.77 19.52
CA THR A 132 14.36 -6.62 20.76
C THR A 132 13.12 -5.74 20.58
N TYR A 133 12.72 -5.48 19.34
CA TYR A 133 11.56 -4.66 18.97
C TYR A 133 11.65 -3.18 19.37
N GLY A 134 12.85 -2.68 19.63
CA GLY A 134 13.11 -1.24 19.72
C GLY A 134 13.14 -0.61 18.32
N ILE A 135 12.96 0.71 18.24
CA ILE A 135 13.13 1.45 16.98
C ILE A 135 14.63 1.61 16.70
N GLN A 136 15.05 1.33 15.46
CA GLN A 136 16.45 1.49 15.04
C GLN A 136 16.89 2.96 15.08
N SER A 137 18.17 3.22 15.38
CA SER A 137 18.67 4.59 15.62
C SER A 137 18.69 5.49 14.38
N TRP A 138 18.69 4.90 13.19
CA TRP A 138 18.64 5.63 11.92
C TRP A 138 17.23 6.16 11.59
N VAL A 139 16.19 5.63 12.26
CA VAL A 139 14.80 5.92 11.95
C VAL A 139 14.42 7.27 12.55
N ASP A 140 14.08 8.23 11.69
CA ASP A 140 13.43 9.47 12.11
C ASP A 140 12.00 9.16 12.64
N PRO A 141 11.68 9.52 13.90
CA PRO A 141 10.35 9.32 14.46
C PRO A 141 9.22 9.95 13.65
N SER A 142 9.47 11.09 12.99
CA SER A 142 8.46 11.78 12.18
C SER A 142 8.17 11.01 10.90
N ALA A 143 9.23 10.56 10.19
CA ALA A 143 9.10 9.69 9.03
C ALA A 143 8.40 8.37 9.38
N LEU A 144 8.72 7.76 10.52
CA LEU A 144 8.06 6.53 10.98
C LEU A 144 6.58 6.74 11.27
N LEU A 145 6.20 7.84 11.91
CA LEU A 145 4.79 8.15 12.15
C LEU A 145 4.05 8.37 10.83
N ALA A 146 4.64 9.12 9.88
CA ALA A 146 4.06 9.34 8.56
C ALA A 146 3.85 8.02 7.81
N PHE A 147 4.85 7.12 7.85
CA PHE A 147 4.74 5.79 7.29
C PHE A 147 3.59 5.00 7.92
N ARG A 148 3.56 4.92 9.26
CA ARG A 148 2.51 4.22 10.01
C ARG A 148 1.10 4.71 9.68
N LEU A 149 0.91 6.03 9.63
CA LEU A 149 -0.38 6.63 9.30
C LEU A 149 -0.77 6.35 7.84
N SER A 150 0.17 6.50 6.90
CA SER A 150 -0.09 6.20 5.48
C SER A 150 -0.44 4.73 5.24
N ALA A 151 0.22 3.81 5.93
CA ALA A 151 -0.02 2.38 5.90
C ALA A 151 -1.40 2.02 6.46
N THR A 152 -1.73 2.53 7.65
CA THR A 152 -3.06 2.34 8.26
C THR A 152 -4.15 2.88 7.35
N PHE A 153 -3.96 4.07 6.80
CA PHE A 153 -4.94 4.71 5.93
C PHE A 153 -5.17 3.90 4.66
N MET A 154 -4.11 3.38 4.03
CA MET A 154 -4.22 2.51 2.87
C MET A 154 -5.05 1.26 3.16
N VAL A 155 -4.79 0.59 4.29
CA VAL A 155 -5.57 -0.59 4.70
C VAL A 155 -7.04 -0.24 4.89
N ILE A 156 -7.36 0.89 5.52
CA ILE A 156 -8.74 1.36 5.68
C ILE A 156 -9.39 1.63 4.32
N LEU A 157 -8.70 2.30 3.40
CA LEU A 157 -9.22 2.62 2.07
C LEU A 157 -9.44 1.36 1.21
N VAL A 158 -8.68 0.29 1.43
CA VAL A 158 -8.92 -1.01 0.78
C VAL A 158 -10.11 -1.72 1.40
N ILE A 159 -10.26 -1.72 2.73
CA ILE A 159 -11.34 -2.44 3.41
C ILE A 159 -12.70 -1.75 3.24
N MET A 160 -12.74 -0.42 3.31
CA MET A 160 -13.97 0.38 3.28
C MET A 160 -14.92 0.06 2.11
N PRO A 161 -14.48 0.06 0.84
CA PRO A 161 -15.35 -0.24 -0.30
C PRO A 161 -15.93 -1.65 -0.25
N MET A 162 -15.14 -2.64 0.18
CA MET A 162 -15.62 -4.01 0.37
C MET A 162 -16.72 -4.06 1.45
N ILE A 163 -16.55 -3.35 2.57
CA ILE A 163 -17.58 -3.25 3.60
C ILE A 163 -18.87 -2.64 3.04
N VAL A 164 -18.75 -1.60 2.22
CA VAL A 164 -19.90 -0.94 1.56
C VAL A 164 -20.60 -1.91 0.59
N ASP A 165 -19.84 -2.63 -0.22
CA ASP A 165 -20.37 -3.58 -1.20
C ASP A 165 -21.16 -4.71 -0.52
N LEU A 166 -20.62 -5.32 0.54
CA LEU A 166 -21.33 -6.35 1.34
C LEU A 166 -22.57 -5.78 2.06
N LYS A 167 -22.53 -4.51 2.46
CA LYS A 167 -23.69 -3.83 3.04
C LYS A 167 -24.77 -3.57 1.99
N GLU A 168 -24.43 -3.33 0.73
CA GLU A 168 -25.38 -3.08 -0.34
C GLU A 168 -25.87 -4.37 -1.03
N SER A 169 -25.13 -5.49 -0.91
CA SER A 169 -25.47 -6.75 -1.58
C SER A 169 -26.78 -7.38 -1.11
N GLU A 170 -27.79 -7.51 -1.95
CA GLU A 170 -29.09 -8.11 -1.56
C GLU A 170 -29.00 -9.62 -1.27
N GLU A 171 -27.90 -10.26 -1.64
CA GLU A 171 -27.69 -11.70 -1.45
C GLU A 171 -27.33 -12.06 -0.01
N HIS A 172 -27.87 -13.19 0.47
CA HIS A 172 -27.43 -13.78 1.74
C HIS A 172 -26.00 -14.30 1.61
N ILE A 173 -25.07 -13.60 2.27
CA ILE A 173 -23.69 -14.03 2.34
C ILE A 173 -23.56 -15.12 3.42
N SER A 174 -23.09 -16.30 3.02
CA SER A 174 -22.86 -17.39 3.97
C SER A 174 -21.80 -17.03 5.00
N LEU A 175 -21.93 -17.54 6.24
CA LEU A 175 -20.91 -17.34 7.29
C LEU A 175 -19.53 -17.83 6.86
N LEU A 176 -19.47 -18.90 6.06
CA LEU A 176 -18.21 -19.41 5.51
C LEU A 176 -17.53 -18.37 4.60
N ALA A 177 -18.29 -17.67 3.76
CA ALA A 177 -17.74 -16.62 2.90
C ALA A 177 -17.18 -15.46 3.75
N LEU A 178 -17.86 -15.06 4.83
CA LEU A 178 -17.36 -14.01 5.74
C LEU A 178 -16.05 -14.41 6.42
N VAL A 179 -15.93 -15.66 6.84
CA VAL A 179 -14.69 -16.19 7.43
C VAL A 179 -13.56 -16.21 6.40
N ILE A 180 -13.85 -16.56 5.14
CA ILE A 180 -12.86 -16.53 4.06
C ILE A 180 -12.38 -15.10 3.80
N ILE A 181 -13.31 -14.14 3.74
CA ILE A 181 -12.98 -12.72 3.57
C ILE A 181 -12.09 -12.25 4.72
N ASP A 182 -12.50 -12.50 5.97
CA ASP A 182 -11.71 -12.13 7.15
C ASP A 182 -10.30 -12.76 7.13
N ALA A 183 -10.20 -14.03 6.72
CA ALA A 183 -8.93 -14.73 6.59
C ALA A 183 -7.97 -14.08 5.57
N ILE A 184 -8.49 -13.54 4.46
CA ILE A 184 -7.69 -12.80 3.47
C ILE A 184 -7.12 -11.52 4.11
N PHE A 185 -7.87 -10.85 4.98
CA PHE A 185 -7.44 -9.63 5.66
C PHE A 185 -6.48 -9.85 6.84
N ILE A 186 -6.26 -11.09 7.26
CA ILE A 186 -5.22 -11.41 8.25
C ILE A 186 -3.84 -10.94 7.76
N LEU A 187 -3.52 -11.12 6.48
CA LEU A 187 -2.22 -10.72 5.92
C LEU A 187 -1.97 -9.20 6.02
N PRO A 188 -2.84 -8.31 5.51
CA PRO A 188 -2.65 -6.87 5.66
C PRO A 188 -2.69 -6.42 7.13
N PHE A 189 -3.50 -7.05 8.00
CA PHE A 189 -3.47 -6.75 9.43
C PHE A 189 -2.18 -7.19 10.13
N LEU A 190 -1.63 -8.34 9.74
CA LEU A 190 -0.35 -8.83 10.26
C LEU A 190 0.77 -7.87 9.90
N TRP A 191 0.82 -7.47 8.64
CA TRP A 191 1.77 -6.48 8.17
C TRP A 191 1.58 -5.14 8.88
N LEU A 192 0.35 -4.66 9.04
CA LEU A 192 0.07 -3.41 9.74
C LEU A 192 0.48 -3.47 11.22
N ALA A 193 0.21 -4.58 11.89
CA ALA A 193 0.61 -4.79 13.27
C ALA A 193 2.15 -4.79 13.41
N TYR A 194 2.86 -5.38 12.45
CA TYR A 194 4.31 -5.28 12.37
C TYR A 194 4.78 -3.83 12.17
N VAL A 195 4.16 -3.07 11.27
CA VAL A 195 4.48 -1.65 11.04
C VAL A 195 4.34 -0.80 12.31
N TRP A 196 3.41 -1.13 13.21
CA TRP A 196 3.19 -0.39 14.45
C TRP A 196 4.01 -0.88 15.65
N VAL A 197 4.19 -2.19 15.82
CA VAL A 197 4.72 -2.79 17.05
C VAL A 197 5.93 -3.71 16.80
N GLY A 198 6.28 -3.97 15.54
CA GLY A 198 7.34 -4.92 15.20
C GLY A 198 6.89 -6.36 15.45
N GLY A 199 7.73 -7.20 16.06
CA GLY A 199 7.50 -8.65 16.09
C GLY A 199 6.42 -9.17 17.05
N LEU A 200 5.83 -8.32 17.90
CA LEU A 200 4.66 -8.69 18.71
C LEU A 200 3.33 -8.31 18.03
N GLY A 201 3.28 -8.33 16.69
CA GLY A 201 2.09 -7.93 15.94
C GLY A 201 0.91 -8.90 16.02
N TRP A 202 1.10 -10.15 16.48
CA TRP A 202 0.05 -11.18 16.44
C TRP A 202 -1.20 -10.87 17.28
N PRO A 203 -1.15 -10.28 18.51
CA PRO A 203 -2.35 -9.96 19.27
C PRO A 203 -3.16 -8.84 18.62
N LEU A 204 -2.47 -7.85 18.04
CA LEU A 204 -3.09 -6.76 17.28
C LEU A 204 -3.75 -7.28 15.99
N THR A 205 -3.08 -8.20 15.30
CA THR A 205 -3.63 -8.86 14.11
C THR A 205 -4.91 -9.60 14.45
N PHE A 206 -4.89 -10.39 15.53
CA PHE A 206 -6.06 -11.12 16.01
C PHE A 206 -7.18 -10.16 16.40
N LEU A 207 -6.87 -9.07 17.11
CA LEU A 207 -7.84 -8.05 17.47
C LEU A 207 -8.48 -7.41 16.23
N PHE A 208 -7.70 -7.02 15.22
CA PHE A 208 -8.23 -6.43 13.98
C PHE A 208 -9.09 -7.40 13.19
N ALA A 209 -8.68 -8.67 13.07
CA ALA A 209 -9.49 -9.71 12.42
C ALA A 209 -10.82 -9.92 13.14
N VAL A 210 -10.80 -10.07 14.48
CA VAL A 210 -12.03 -10.22 15.27
C VAL A 210 -12.95 -9.00 15.12
N VAL A 211 -12.40 -7.78 15.14
CA VAL A 211 -13.20 -6.56 14.94
C VAL A 211 -13.80 -6.53 13.54
N LEU A 212 -13.03 -6.86 12.50
CA LEU A 212 -13.54 -6.94 11.12
C LEU A 212 -14.65 -7.99 11.01
N LEU A 213 -14.44 -9.20 11.54
CA LEU A 213 -15.44 -10.26 11.54
C LEU A 213 -16.73 -9.84 12.26
N ILE A 214 -16.63 -9.16 13.42
CA ILE A 214 -17.80 -8.63 14.12
C ILE A 214 -18.54 -7.60 13.26
N ILE A 215 -17.82 -6.67 12.62
CA ILE A 215 -18.42 -5.68 11.72
C ILE A 215 -19.14 -6.37 10.56
N LEU A 216 -18.50 -7.36 9.93
CA LEU A 216 -19.08 -8.14 8.83
C LEU A 216 -20.35 -8.87 9.28
N LEU A 217 -20.31 -9.56 10.42
CA LEU A 217 -21.47 -10.27 10.98
C LEU A 217 -22.63 -9.33 11.30
N LEU A 218 -22.36 -8.14 11.84
CA LEU A 218 -23.41 -7.14 12.11
C LEU A 218 -24.08 -6.67 10.83
N LEU A 219 -23.32 -6.45 9.76
CA LEU A 219 -23.84 -5.97 8.48
C LEU A 219 -24.66 -7.04 7.74
N THR A 220 -24.29 -8.31 7.87
CA THR A 220 -25.01 -9.41 7.20
C THR A 220 -26.13 -10.02 8.03
N ARG A 221 -26.23 -9.73 9.33
CA ARG A 221 -27.29 -10.27 10.21
C ARG A 221 -28.67 -9.69 9.92
N GLU A 222 -28.74 -8.48 9.35
CA GLU A 222 -29.99 -7.79 9.05
C GLU A 222 -30.63 -8.22 7.72
N LYS A 223 -30.00 -9.14 6.97
CA LYS A 223 -30.49 -9.69 5.70
C LYS A 223 -30.85 -11.16 5.88
#